data_AF-A0A1S1LPA1-F1
#
_entry.id   AF-A0A1S1LPA1-F1
#
_cell.length_a   1.000
_cell.length_b   1.000
_cell.length_c   1.000
_cell.angle_alpha   90.00
_cell.angle_beta   90.00
_cell.angle_gamma   90.00
#
_symmetry.space_group_name_H-M   'P 1'
#
loop_
_entity.id
_entity.type
_entity.pdbx_description
1 polymer ?
#
loop_
_entity_poly.entity_id
_entity_poly.type
_entity_poly.pdbx_seq_one_letter_code
_entity_poly.pdbx_strand_id
1 'polypeptide(L)'
;MEEELTAVPVDSDGNLPGALEKLRDGVSALTDPKLQIVDGRKEWAEPLYSSLCDAVESVEGSGMFMGVAKSQPPIWTDAFDLRNKIDVRVKEWQRDPGVYDGDLTQPPTPETVRRLRILESLQWRPQDAKALEGYGSDLERWCEEIKHLLNPEPVKTVSAPCPACQKRWVYRKYSAGENVRQPALQLTAQGCSCQACRYTWDPSYFVHLARVLECPLPEGVLE
;
A
#
# COMPACT_ATOMS: atom_id res chain seq x y z
N MET A 1 10.76 48.48 -33.41
CA MET A 1 10.72 47.02 -33.19
C MET A 1 11.36 46.82 -31.84
N GLU A 2 10.54 46.91 -30.80
CA GLU A 2 10.96 46.68 -29.42
C GLU A 2 10.80 45.18 -29.17
N GLU A 3 11.91 44.48 -28.94
CA GLU A 3 11.91 43.09 -28.50
C GLU A 3 11.39 43.04 -27.06
N GLU A 4 10.15 42.57 -26.88
CA GLU A 4 9.62 42.14 -25.59
C GLU A 4 10.47 40.95 -25.09
N LEU A 5 11.36 41.24 -24.15
CA LEU A 5 12.00 40.23 -23.29
C LEU A 5 10.91 39.59 -22.42
N THR A 6 10.36 38.46 -22.88
CA THR A 6 9.49 37.60 -22.07
C THR A 6 10.31 37.01 -20.94
N ALA A 7 10.10 37.52 -19.73
CA ALA A 7 10.65 36.94 -18.51
C ALA A 7 10.14 35.51 -18.37
N VAL A 8 11.05 34.53 -18.47
CA VAL A 8 10.76 33.14 -18.14
C VAL A 8 10.34 33.10 -16.67
N PRO A 9 9.17 32.54 -16.32
CA PRO A 9 8.79 32.42 -14.93
C PRO A 9 9.84 31.55 -14.22
N VAL A 10 10.52 32.14 -13.23
CA VAL A 10 11.42 31.41 -12.36
C VAL A 10 10.53 30.49 -11.53
N ASP A 11 10.47 29.22 -11.93
CA ASP A 11 9.83 28.17 -11.14
C ASP A 11 10.54 28.20 -9.78
N SER A 12 9.78 28.48 -8.73
CA SER A 12 10.36 28.61 -7.38
C SER A 12 11.03 27.29 -7.04
N ASP A 13 12.36 27.31 -6.86
CA ASP A 13 13.11 26.16 -6.36
C ASP A 13 12.38 25.63 -5.12
N GLY A 14 11.81 24.42 -5.21
CA GLY A 14 10.90 23.87 -4.21
C GLY A 14 11.55 23.68 -2.83
N ASN A 15 10.79 23.16 -1.86
CA ASN A 15 11.31 22.90 -0.51
C ASN A 15 12.18 21.63 -0.48
N LEU A 16 13.44 21.73 -0.92
CA LEU A 16 14.37 20.60 -0.97
C LEU A 16 14.54 19.90 0.40
N PRO A 17 14.74 20.61 1.54
CA PRO A 17 14.83 19.94 2.84
C PRO A 17 13.62 19.06 3.17
N GLY A 18 12.41 19.56 2.96
CA GLY A 18 11.18 18.78 3.22
C GLY A 18 11.01 17.61 2.26
N ALA A 19 11.39 17.79 0.99
CA ALA A 19 11.35 16.72 -0.01
C ALA A 19 12.33 15.58 0.33
N LEU A 20 13.53 15.91 0.83
CA LEU A 20 14.53 14.94 1.27
C LEU A 20 14.08 14.19 2.52
N GLU A 21 13.49 14.89 3.50
CA GLU A 21 12.92 14.26 4.69
C GLU A 21 11.82 13.26 4.29
N LYS A 22 10.89 13.68 3.43
CA LYS A 22 9.83 12.80 2.92
C LYS A 22 10.38 11.56 2.20
N LEU A 23 11.42 11.74 1.38
CA LEU A 23 12.07 10.61 0.72
C LEU A 23 12.69 9.65 1.74
N ARG A 24 13.47 10.16 2.70
CA ARG A 24 14.14 9.36 3.75
C ARG A 24 13.14 8.58 4.58
N ASP A 25 12.06 9.25 5.00
CA ASP A 25 10.98 8.61 5.76
C ASP A 25 10.32 7.50 4.95
N GLY A 26 10.06 7.73 3.66
CA GLY A 26 9.51 6.73 2.74
C GLY A 26 10.45 5.53 2.54
N VAL A 27 11.75 5.76 2.32
CA VAL A 27 12.76 4.70 2.18
C VAL A 27 12.88 3.89 3.47
N SER A 28 12.96 4.56 4.61
CA SER A 28 13.05 3.92 5.92
C SER A 28 11.77 3.15 6.26
N ALA A 29 10.59 3.68 5.93
CA ALA A 29 9.31 3.00 6.14
C ALA A 29 9.21 1.69 5.35
N LEU A 30 9.77 1.66 4.15
CA LEU A 30 9.71 0.52 3.25
C LEU A 30 10.80 -0.54 3.53
N THR A 31 12.01 -0.09 3.92
CA THR A 31 13.22 -0.95 3.91
C THR A 31 13.83 -1.23 5.28
N ASP A 32 13.46 -0.49 6.33
CA ASP A 32 13.99 -0.73 7.67
C ASP A 32 13.02 -1.51 8.56
N PRO A 33 13.52 -2.39 9.45
CA PRO A 33 12.72 -3.00 10.50
C PRO A 33 12.08 -1.93 11.38
N LYS A 34 10.81 -2.13 11.75
CA LYS A 34 10.07 -1.20 12.62
C LYS A 34 9.71 -1.86 13.94
N LEU A 35 9.88 -1.12 15.03
CA LEU A 35 9.45 -1.59 16.35
C LEU A 35 7.92 -1.60 16.40
N GLN A 36 7.34 -2.76 16.66
CA GLN A 36 5.90 -2.96 16.83
C GLN A 36 5.59 -3.48 18.23
N ILE A 37 4.37 -3.25 18.67
CA ILE A 37 3.86 -3.81 19.93
C ILE A 37 2.86 -4.90 19.58
N VAL A 38 3.25 -6.14 19.82
CA VAL A 38 2.41 -7.33 19.60
C VAL A 38 2.16 -7.95 20.97
N ASP A 39 0.89 -8.09 21.36
CA ASP A 39 0.47 -8.64 22.66
C ASP A 39 1.20 -8.05 23.88
N GLY A 40 1.43 -6.72 23.84
CA GLY A 40 2.10 -5.98 24.92
C GLY A 40 3.62 -6.14 24.96
N ARG A 41 4.22 -6.85 23.99
CA ARG A 41 5.67 -7.01 23.83
C ARG A 41 6.18 -6.15 22.68
N LYS A 42 7.38 -5.60 22.85
CA LYS A 42 8.08 -4.85 21.80
C LYS A 42 8.85 -5.83 20.92
N GLU A 43 8.48 -5.94 19.66
CA GLU A 43 9.11 -6.82 18.68
C GLU A 43 9.54 -6.01 17.47
N TRP A 44 10.66 -6.39 16.85
CA TRP A 44 11.09 -5.78 15.58
C TRP A 44 10.39 -6.50 14.45
N ALA A 45 9.49 -5.80 13.76
CA ALA A 45 8.86 -6.29 12.56
C ALA A 45 9.85 -6.25 11.40
N GLU A 46 9.71 -7.22 10.49
CA GLU A 46 10.46 -7.26 9.24
C GLU A 46 10.18 -6.02 8.37
N PRO A 47 11.14 -5.60 7.54
CA PRO A 47 10.91 -4.57 6.54
C PRO A 47 9.73 -4.90 5.64
N LEU A 48 8.89 -3.90 5.33
CA LEU A 48 7.68 -4.10 4.50
C LEU A 48 7.99 -4.68 3.13
N TYR A 49 9.07 -4.25 2.49
CA TYR A 49 9.46 -4.78 1.19
C TYR A 49 9.93 -6.23 1.27
N SER A 50 10.62 -6.63 2.35
CA SER A 50 10.98 -8.03 2.58
C SER A 50 9.73 -8.88 2.77
N SER A 51 8.79 -8.47 3.63
CA SER A 51 7.53 -9.19 3.82
C SER A 51 6.69 -9.28 2.54
N LEU A 52 6.78 -8.27 1.65
CA LEU A 52 6.17 -8.33 0.32
C LEU A 52 6.83 -9.39 -0.57
N CYS A 53 8.17 -9.46 -0.58
CA CYS A 53 8.89 -10.52 -1.29
C CYS A 53 8.52 -11.91 -0.75
N ASP A 54 8.47 -12.08 0.56
CA ASP A 54 8.11 -13.35 1.20
C ASP A 54 6.68 -13.76 0.86
N ALA A 55 5.74 -12.82 0.76
CA ALA A 55 4.36 -13.09 0.34
C ALA A 55 4.29 -13.62 -1.11
N VAL A 56 5.21 -13.21 -1.98
CA VAL A 56 5.34 -13.75 -3.35
C VAL A 56 6.04 -15.11 -3.34
N GLU A 57 7.13 -15.25 -2.59
CA GLU A 57 7.99 -16.44 -2.59
C GLU A 57 7.40 -17.63 -1.82
N SER A 58 6.59 -17.39 -0.77
CA SER A 58 5.91 -18.44 0.01
C SER A 58 5.05 -19.37 -0.86
N VAL A 59 4.64 -18.88 -2.03
CA VAL A 59 3.86 -19.62 -3.01
C VAL A 59 4.74 -20.34 -4.04
N GLU A 60 5.86 -19.73 -4.45
CA GLU A 60 6.84 -20.36 -5.36
C GLU A 60 7.62 -21.50 -4.66
N GLY A 61 7.89 -21.37 -3.35
CA GLY A 61 8.55 -22.38 -2.51
C GLY A 61 7.68 -23.58 -2.14
N SER A 62 6.36 -23.54 -2.42
CA SER A 62 5.45 -24.68 -2.27
C SER A 62 5.61 -25.73 -3.41
N GLY A 63 6.78 -25.76 -4.04
CA GLY A 63 7.24 -26.77 -4.98
C GLY A 63 7.80 -28.02 -4.31
N MET A 64 7.06 -28.64 -3.38
CA MET A 64 7.28 -30.06 -3.10
C MET A 64 6.50 -30.89 -4.13
N PHE A 65 7.28 -31.43 -5.07
CA PHE A 65 7.03 -32.59 -5.93
C PHE A 65 5.70 -33.37 -5.72
N MET A 66 4.95 -33.51 -6.81
CA MET A 66 3.83 -34.44 -7.03
C MET A 66 2.55 -34.17 -6.24
N GLY A 67 1.60 -33.45 -6.86
CA GLY A 67 0.18 -33.67 -6.58
C GLY A 67 -0.70 -32.42 -6.60
N VAL A 68 -1.53 -32.33 -7.65
CA VAL A 68 -2.76 -31.53 -7.76
C VAL A 68 -2.55 -30.01 -7.79
N ALA A 69 -2.89 -29.40 -8.93
CA ALA A 69 -3.03 -27.95 -9.07
C ALA A 69 -4.05 -27.42 -8.05
N LYS A 70 -3.56 -26.88 -6.94
CA LYS A 70 -4.38 -26.12 -5.99
C LYS A 70 -4.39 -24.66 -6.44
N SER A 71 -5.58 -24.09 -6.54
CA SER A 71 -5.80 -22.66 -6.77
C SER A 71 -5.04 -21.86 -5.71
N GLN A 72 -4.11 -21.02 -6.16
CA GLN A 72 -3.37 -20.11 -5.29
C GLN A 72 -4.28 -18.98 -4.79
N PRO A 73 -4.08 -18.47 -3.57
CA PRO A 73 -4.90 -17.40 -3.02
C PRO A 73 -4.70 -16.08 -3.81
N PRO A 74 -5.77 -15.29 -4.05
CA PRO A 74 -5.72 -14.05 -4.86
C PRO A 74 -4.65 -13.03 -4.44
N ILE A 75 -4.30 -13.03 -3.15
CA ILE A 75 -3.31 -12.12 -2.54
C ILE A 75 -1.94 -12.21 -3.23
N TRP A 76 -1.56 -13.39 -3.74
CA TRP A 76 -0.26 -13.58 -4.38
C TRP A 76 -0.10 -12.75 -5.66
N THR A 77 -1.14 -12.72 -6.50
CA THR A 77 -1.10 -11.95 -7.75
C THR A 77 -0.99 -10.45 -7.47
N ASP A 78 -1.78 -9.95 -6.52
CA ASP A 78 -1.71 -8.54 -6.10
C ASP A 78 -0.35 -8.20 -5.47
N ALA A 79 0.26 -9.11 -4.69
CA ALA A 79 1.60 -8.95 -4.14
C ALA A 79 2.69 -8.92 -5.23
N PHE A 80 2.60 -9.82 -6.21
CA PHE A 80 3.50 -9.87 -7.34
C PHE A 80 3.43 -8.59 -8.19
N ASP A 81 2.21 -8.14 -8.50
CA ASP A 81 1.98 -6.93 -9.29
C ASP A 81 2.51 -5.69 -8.55
N LEU A 82 2.27 -5.60 -7.24
CA LEU A 82 2.79 -4.52 -6.42
C LEU A 82 4.32 -4.54 -6.34
N ARG A 83 4.94 -5.71 -6.11
CA ARG A 83 6.41 -5.86 -6.12
C ARG A 83 6.99 -5.42 -7.45
N ASN A 84 6.46 -5.92 -8.56
CA ASN A 84 6.94 -5.59 -9.89
C ASN A 84 6.77 -4.10 -10.21
N LYS A 85 5.65 -3.48 -9.80
CA LYS A 85 5.43 -2.03 -9.92
C LYS A 85 6.50 -1.23 -9.19
N ILE A 86 6.84 -1.61 -7.96
CA ILE A 86 7.89 -0.96 -7.16
C ILE A 86 9.25 -1.13 -7.86
N ASP A 87 9.61 -2.35 -8.24
CA ASP A 87 10.91 -2.68 -8.82
C ASP A 87 11.17 -1.93 -10.13
N VAL A 88 10.18 -1.91 -11.02
CA VAL A 88 10.25 -1.17 -12.29
C VAL A 88 10.41 0.32 -12.01
N ARG A 89 9.60 0.88 -11.12
CA ARG A 89 9.59 2.33 -10.86
C ARG A 89 10.87 2.80 -10.16
N VAL A 90 11.36 2.06 -9.17
CA VAL A 90 12.63 2.36 -8.49
C VAL A 90 13.82 2.22 -9.46
N LYS A 91 13.78 1.25 -10.38
CA LYS A 91 14.79 1.11 -11.45
C LYS A 91 14.80 2.30 -12.42
N GLU A 92 13.64 2.92 -12.67
CA GLU A 92 13.56 4.15 -13.46
C GLU A 92 14.21 5.34 -12.74
N TRP A 93 14.03 5.45 -11.42
CA TRP A 93 14.62 6.51 -10.60
C TRP A 93 16.13 6.35 -10.45
N GLN A 94 16.59 5.12 -10.20
CA GLN A 94 18.00 4.80 -10.03
C GLN A 94 18.35 3.50 -10.77
N ARG A 95 18.99 3.65 -11.95
CA ARG A 95 19.29 2.54 -12.87
C ARG A 95 20.41 1.62 -12.43
N ASP A 96 21.35 2.11 -11.61
CA ASP A 96 22.44 1.32 -11.07
C ASP A 96 22.03 0.68 -9.72
N PRO A 97 22.03 -0.67 -9.59
CA PRO A 97 21.72 -1.34 -8.32
C PRO A 97 22.83 -1.19 -7.28
N GLY A 98 23.98 -0.65 -7.66
CA GLY A 98 25.17 -0.59 -6.83
C GLY A 98 25.84 -1.97 -6.66
N VAL A 99 26.72 -2.03 -5.67
CA VAL A 99 27.55 -3.21 -5.42
C VAL A 99 26.70 -4.36 -4.89
N TYR A 100 26.92 -5.56 -5.44
CA TYR A 100 26.36 -6.80 -4.93
C TYR A 100 26.98 -7.15 -3.58
N ASP A 101 26.14 -7.35 -2.56
CA ASP A 101 26.53 -7.53 -1.16
C ASP A 101 26.20 -8.91 -0.59
N GLY A 102 25.76 -9.85 -1.42
CA GLY A 102 25.51 -11.24 -1.01
C GLY A 102 26.77 -12.10 -1.03
N ASP A 103 26.76 -13.16 -0.22
CA ASP A 103 27.79 -14.20 -0.23
C ASP A 103 27.21 -15.61 0.03
N LEU A 104 28.07 -16.60 0.25
CA LEU A 104 27.64 -17.98 0.52
C LEU A 104 26.95 -18.17 1.87
N THR A 105 27.01 -17.17 2.76
CA THR A 105 26.50 -17.20 4.13
C THR A 105 25.32 -16.26 4.36
N GLN A 106 25.16 -15.22 3.53
CA GLN A 106 24.10 -14.22 3.64
C GLN A 106 23.49 -13.92 2.27
N PRO A 107 22.15 -13.94 2.16
CA PRO A 107 21.49 -13.53 0.93
C PRO A 107 21.78 -12.05 0.64
N PRO A 108 21.89 -11.66 -0.64
CA PRO A 108 22.12 -10.27 -1.00
C PRO A 108 20.95 -9.39 -0.58
N THR A 109 21.23 -8.11 -0.30
CA THR A 109 20.17 -7.11 -0.17
C THR A 109 19.42 -7.01 -1.52
N PRO A 110 18.07 -7.01 -1.53
CA PRO A 110 17.31 -6.86 -2.76
C PRO A 110 17.73 -5.63 -3.56
N GLU A 111 17.78 -5.75 -4.89
CA GLU A 111 18.24 -4.64 -5.77
C GLU A 111 17.47 -3.35 -5.52
N THR A 112 16.15 -3.44 -5.37
CA THR A 112 15.27 -2.30 -5.08
C THR A 112 15.69 -1.57 -3.81
N VAL A 113 16.02 -2.30 -2.74
CA VAL A 113 16.49 -1.71 -1.48
C VAL A 113 17.84 -1.02 -1.68
N ARG A 114 18.79 -1.65 -2.40
CA ARG A 114 20.09 -1.04 -2.70
C ARG A 114 19.95 0.25 -3.53
N ARG A 115 19.07 0.26 -4.54
CA ARG A 115 18.75 1.46 -5.33
C ARG A 115 18.22 2.61 -4.49
N LEU A 116 17.29 2.32 -3.58
CA LEU A 116 16.70 3.33 -2.69
C LEU A 116 17.74 3.92 -1.74
N ARG A 117 18.64 3.08 -1.18
CA ARG A 117 19.76 3.56 -0.35
C ARG A 117 20.73 4.45 -1.12
N ILE A 118 21.02 4.12 -2.39
CA ILE A 118 21.84 5.00 -3.23
C ILE A 118 21.12 6.34 -3.43
N LEU A 119 19.85 6.31 -3.79
CA LEU A 119 19.03 7.50 -4.05
C LEU A 119 19.00 8.44 -2.84
N GLU A 120 18.89 7.89 -1.63
CA GLU A 120 18.98 8.62 -0.35
C GLU A 120 20.35 9.29 -0.12
N SER A 121 21.43 8.65 -0.58
CA SER A 121 22.82 9.11 -0.39
C SER A 121 23.27 10.19 -1.39
N LEU A 122 22.51 10.40 -2.47
CA LEU A 122 22.85 11.37 -3.52
C LEU A 122 22.80 12.81 -2.99
N GLN A 123 23.62 13.66 -3.61
CA GLN A 123 23.57 15.11 -3.39
C GLN A 123 22.59 15.73 -4.39
N TRP A 124 21.50 16.28 -3.87
CA TRP A 124 20.40 16.83 -4.66
C TRP A 124 20.48 18.35 -4.77
N ARG A 125 20.01 18.87 -5.90
CA ARG A 125 19.94 20.32 -6.15
C ARG A 125 18.54 20.84 -5.81
N PRO A 126 18.38 22.14 -5.51
CA PRO A 126 17.06 22.70 -5.18
C PRO A 126 15.98 22.43 -6.24
N GLN A 127 16.34 22.42 -7.53
CA GLN A 127 15.43 22.11 -8.64
C GLN A 127 14.87 20.67 -8.62
N ASP A 128 15.50 19.75 -7.88
CA ASP A 128 15.08 18.34 -7.82
C ASP A 128 13.96 18.12 -6.79
N ALA A 129 13.62 19.13 -5.98
CA ALA A 129 12.66 19.03 -4.89
C ALA A 129 11.33 18.40 -5.31
N LYS A 130 10.78 18.80 -6.47
CA LYS A 130 9.51 18.28 -6.98
C LYS A 130 9.58 16.80 -7.35
N ALA A 131 10.71 16.34 -7.89
CA ALA A 131 10.90 14.92 -8.21
C ALA A 131 10.97 14.08 -6.92
N LEU A 132 11.70 14.58 -5.92
CA LEU A 132 11.85 13.94 -4.61
C LEU A 132 10.53 13.86 -3.84
N GLU A 133 9.70 14.91 -3.88
CA GLU A 133 8.34 14.87 -3.34
C GLU A 133 7.49 13.79 -4.01
N GLY A 134 7.63 13.63 -5.33
CA GLY A 134 7.00 12.57 -6.10
C GLY A 134 7.44 11.18 -5.63
N TYR A 135 8.75 10.97 -5.48
CA TYR A 135 9.30 9.69 -5.01
C TYR A 135 8.83 9.36 -3.59
N GLY A 136 8.90 10.33 -2.67
CA GLY A 136 8.43 10.16 -1.30
C GLY A 136 6.93 9.82 -1.24
N SER A 137 6.11 10.47 -2.08
CA SER A 137 4.67 10.18 -2.15
C SER A 137 4.36 8.80 -2.75
N ASP A 138 5.14 8.36 -3.75
CA ASP A 138 5.02 7.01 -4.31
C ASP A 138 5.39 5.95 -3.26
N LEU A 139 6.47 6.16 -2.48
CA LEU A 139 6.91 5.27 -1.39
C LEU A 139 5.88 5.18 -0.26
N GLU A 140 5.35 6.31 0.18
CA GLU A 140 4.30 6.39 1.20
C GLU A 140 3.07 5.57 0.78
N ARG A 141 2.59 5.79 -0.45
CA ARG A 141 1.47 5.04 -1.01
C ARG A 141 1.76 3.54 -1.09
N TRP A 142 2.96 3.14 -1.52
CA TRP A 142 3.31 1.72 -1.56
C TRP A 142 3.36 1.09 -0.17
N CYS A 143 3.85 1.80 0.84
CA CYS A 143 3.82 1.32 2.23
C CYS A 143 2.38 1.06 2.70
N GLU A 144 1.43 1.94 2.35
CA GLU A 144 0.01 1.74 2.64
C GLU A 144 -0.59 0.56 1.86
N GLU A 145 -0.29 0.46 0.56
CA GLU A 145 -0.73 -0.65 -0.30
C GLU A 145 -0.23 -2.00 0.27
N ILE A 146 1.04 -2.09 0.67
CA ILE A 146 1.63 -3.30 1.28
C ILE A 146 0.95 -3.63 2.61
N LYS A 147 0.77 -2.66 3.51
CA LYS A 147 0.11 -2.88 4.80
C LYS A 147 -1.32 -3.40 4.63
N HIS A 148 -2.09 -2.79 3.73
CA HIS A 148 -3.45 -3.22 3.44
C HIS A 148 -3.49 -4.61 2.79
N LEU A 149 -2.49 -4.95 1.99
CA LEU A 149 -2.40 -6.26 1.34
C LEU A 149 -2.06 -7.38 2.33
N LEU A 150 -1.05 -7.16 3.19
CA LEU A 150 -0.55 -8.15 4.13
C LEU A 150 -1.43 -8.27 5.38
N ASN A 151 -2.04 -7.17 5.81
CA ASN A 151 -2.95 -7.13 6.96
C ASN A 151 -4.22 -6.35 6.59
N PRO A 152 -5.10 -6.95 5.77
CA PRO A 152 -6.35 -6.29 5.40
C PRO A 152 -7.21 -6.10 6.66
N GLU A 153 -7.72 -4.89 6.85
CA GLU A 153 -8.72 -4.67 7.90
C GLU A 153 -9.92 -5.60 7.63
N PRO A 154 -10.42 -6.33 8.65
CA PRO A 154 -11.53 -7.25 8.45
C PRO A 154 -12.79 -6.47 8.07
N VAL A 155 -13.09 -6.41 6.77
CA VAL A 155 -14.30 -5.77 6.26
C VAL A 155 -15.42 -6.81 6.18
N LYS A 156 -16.44 -6.66 7.02
CA LYS A 156 -17.68 -7.45 6.89
C LYS A 156 -18.61 -6.75 5.91
N THR A 157 -19.06 -7.43 4.87
CA THR A 157 -20.00 -6.84 3.90
C THR A 157 -21.44 -7.13 4.30
N VAL A 158 -22.33 -6.15 4.10
CA VAL A 158 -23.76 -6.29 4.40
C VAL A 158 -24.54 -6.31 3.09
N SER A 159 -25.31 -7.38 2.86
CA SER A 159 -26.07 -7.58 1.62
C SER A 159 -27.36 -6.73 1.52
N ALA A 160 -27.70 -5.99 2.57
CA ALA A 160 -28.84 -5.10 2.62
C ALA A 160 -28.59 -3.79 1.83
N PRO A 161 -29.66 -3.14 1.30
CA PRO A 161 -29.51 -1.86 0.63
C PRO A 161 -29.07 -0.75 1.60
N CYS A 162 -28.30 0.21 1.10
CA CYS A 162 -27.93 1.39 1.87
C CYS A 162 -29.19 2.18 2.30
N PRO A 163 -29.39 2.51 3.58
CA PRO A 163 -30.58 3.26 3.99
C PRO A 163 -30.57 4.72 3.49
N ALA A 164 -29.39 5.29 3.19
CA ALA A 164 -29.28 6.66 2.67
C ALA A 164 -29.53 6.77 1.17
N CYS A 165 -29.07 5.81 0.35
CA CYS A 165 -29.16 5.90 -1.11
C CYS A 165 -29.87 4.71 -1.79
N GLN A 166 -30.32 3.73 -1.00
CA GLN A 166 -31.04 2.52 -1.40
C GLN A 166 -30.30 1.60 -2.39
N LYS A 167 -29.05 1.93 -2.76
CA LYS A 167 -28.23 1.06 -3.57
C LYS A 167 -27.77 -0.15 -2.76
N ARG A 168 -27.95 -1.33 -3.34
CA ARG A 168 -27.56 -2.62 -2.76
C ARG A 168 -26.19 -3.09 -3.23
N TRP A 169 -25.79 -2.70 -4.43
CA TRP A 169 -24.58 -3.18 -5.07
C TRP A 169 -23.77 -2.03 -5.65
N VAL A 170 -22.45 -2.19 -5.61
CA VAL A 170 -21.47 -1.38 -6.31
C VAL A 170 -20.64 -2.28 -7.21
N TYR A 171 -20.17 -1.75 -8.33
CA TYR A 171 -19.25 -2.44 -9.22
C TYR A 171 -17.87 -1.82 -9.03
N ARG A 172 -16.91 -2.62 -8.58
CA ARG A 172 -15.52 -2.19 -8.43
C ARG A 172 -14.68 -2.91 -9.47
N LYS A 173 -13.84 -2.15 -10.18
CA LYS A 173 -12.80 -2.74 -11.02
C LYS A 173 -11.76 -3.39 -10.11
N TYR A 174 -11.54 -4.69 -10.29
CA TYR A 174 -10.43 -5.38 -9.65
C TYR A 174 -9.16 -5.26 -10.51
N SER A 175 -8.01 -5.61 -9.94
CA SER A 175 -6.68 -5.51 -10.57
C SER A 175 -6.63 -6.16 -11.97
N ALA A 176 -7.41 -7.23 -12.19
CA ALA A 176 -7.54 -7.93 -13.47
C ALA A 176 -8.44 -7.24 -14.53
N GLY A 177 -8.94 -6.03 -14.27
CA GLY A 177 -9.80 -5.27 -15.19
C GLY A 177 -11.29 -5.68 -15.18
N GLU A 178 -11.65 -6.72 -14.43
CA GLU A 178 -13.02 -7.18 -14.29
C GLU A 178 -13.83 -6.31 -13.30
N ASN A 179 -15.10 -6.07 -13.64
CA ASN A 179 -16.04 -5.40 -12.74
C ASN A 179 -16.65 -6.43 -11.78
N VAL A 180 -16.22 -6.44 -10.53
CA VAL A 180 -16.77 -7.31 -9.50
C VAL A 180 -17.92 -6.60 -8.80
N ARG A 181 -19.05 -7.32 -8.68
CA ARG A 181 -20.20 -6.86 -7.92
C ARG A 181 -19.94 -7.06 -6.43
N GLN A 182 -19.93 -5.97 -5.67
CA GLN A 182 -19.76 -5.97 -4.22
C GLN A 182 -20.98 -5.34 -3.54
N PRO A 183 -21.35 -5.77 -2.32
CA PRO A 183 -22.39 -5.09 -1.56
C PRO A 183 -22.04 -3.63 -1.31
N ALA A 184 -23.04 -2.75 -1.36
CA ALA A 184 -22.83 -1.31 -1.21
C ALA A 184 -22.46 -0.89 0.22
N LEU A 185 -22.74 -1.72 1.22
CA LEU A 185 -22.45 -1.46 2.63
C LEU A 185 -21.27 -2.32 3.11
N GLN A 186 -20.31 -1.67 3.74
CA GLN A 186 -19.14 -2.28 4.37
C GLN A 186 -19.09 -1.89 5.84
N LEU A 187 -18.85 -2.88 6.70
CA LEU A 187 -18.61 -2.73 8.12
C LEU A 187 -17.10 -2.88 8.36
N THR A 188 -16.50 -1.89 8.96
CA THR A 188 -15.12 -1.92 9.48
C THR A 188 -15.16 -1.80 11.00
N ALA A 189 -14.00 -1.89 11.67
CA ALA A 189 -13.95 -1.67 13.12
C ALA A 189 -14.40 -0.24 13.49
N GLN A 190 -14.22 0.71 12.57
CA GLN A 190 -14.49 2.14 12.76
C GLN A 190 -15.90 2.58 12.37
N GLY A 191 -16.76 1.69 11.86
CA GLY A 191 -18.13 2.06 11.49
C GLY A 191 -18.68 1.31 10.28
N CYS A 192 -19.86 1.75 9.84
CA CYS A 192 -20.44 1.30 8.57
C CYS A 192 -20.24 2.39 7.52
N SER A 193 -19.83 2.03 6.31
CA SER A 193 -19.73 2.99 5.21
C SER A 193 -20.43 2.47 3.95
N CYS A 194 -21.08 3.37 3.24
CA CYS A 194 -21.64 3.07 1.93
C CYS A 194 -20.63 3.40 0.82
N GLN A 195 -20.26 2.40 0.03
CA GLN A 195 -19.36 2.55 -1.11
C GLN A 195 -20.00 3.31 -2.29
N ALA A 196 -21.34 3.45 -2.31
CA ALA A 196 -22.05 4.14 -3.39
C ALA A 196 -22.26 5.64 -3.13
N CYS A 197 -22.70 6.02 -1.92
CA CYS A 197 -22.96 7.42 -1.56
C CYS A 197 -21.95 8.01 -0.57
N ARG A 198 -20.96 7.23 -0.13
CA ARG A 198 -19.93 7.61 0.85
C ARG A 198 -20.44 8.01 2.23
N TYR A 199 -21.72 7.80 2.52
CA TYR A 199 -22.27 8.03 3.85
C TYR A 199 -21.65 7.06 4.86
N THR A 200 -21.25 7.58 6.02
CA THR A 200 -20.63 6.82 7.11
C THR A 200 -21.51 6.88 8.35
N TRP A 201 -21.65 5.75 9.02
CA TRP A 201 -22.30 5.63 10.33
C TRP A 201 -21.25 5.21 11.35
N ASP A 202 -21.20 5.96 12.45
CA ASP A 202 -20.33 5.69 13.59
C ASP A 202 -20.66 4.34 14.25
N PRO A 203 -19.70 3.68 14.93
CA PRO A 203 -19.93 2.39 15.58
C PRO A 203 -21.09 2.40 16.57
N SER A 204 -21.37 3.53 17.22
CA SER A 204 -22.51 3.71 18.12
C SER A 204 -23.87 3.44 17.45
N TYR A 205 -23.95 3.58 16.12
CA TYR A 205 -25.16 3.32 15.34
C TYR A 205 -25.27 1.88 14.83
N PHE A 206 -24.29 1.00 15.08
CA PHE A 206 -24.32 -0.37 14.55
C PHE A 206 -25.54 -1.16 15.01
N VAL A 207 -25.95 -1.03 16.27
CA VAL A 207 -27.13 -1.72 16.80
C VAL A 207 -28.41 -1.23 16.11
N HIS A 208 -28.49 0.07 15.82
CA HIS A 208 -29.63 0.64 15.11
C HIS A 208 -29.64 0.19 13.64
N LEU A 209 -28.48 0.20 12.97
CA LEU A 209 -28.30 -0.31 11.62
C LEU A 209 -28.64 -1.80 11.50
N ALA A 210 -28.19 -2.64 12.41
CA ALA A 210 -28.49 -4.07 12.41
C ALA A 210 -30.00 -4.33 12.51
N ARG A 211 -30.72 -3.55 13.34
CA ARG A 211 -32.19 -3.61 13.44
C ARG A 211 -32.89 -3.14 12.17
N VAL A 212 -32.43 -2.05 11.56
CA VAL A 212 -33.01 -1.49 10.33
C VAL A 212 -32.76 -2.38 9.12
N LEU A 213 -31.63 -3.09 9.09
CA LEU A 213 -31.22 -3.95 7.98
C LEU A 213 -31.57 -5.43 8.21
N GLU A 214 -32.26 -5.76 9.30
CA GLU A 214 -32.65 -7.12 9.70
C GLU A 214 -31.49 -8.13 9.67
N CYS A 215 -30.27 -7.66 9.97
CA CYS A 215 -29.07 -8.50 9.96
C CYS A 215 -28.74 -8.97 11.38
N PRO A 216 -28.25 -10.21 11.56
CA PRO A 216 -27.73 -10.64 12.85
C PRO A 216 -26.57 -9.73 13.26
N LEU A 217 -26.57 -9.29 14.52
CA LEU A 217 -25.45 -8.54 15.08
C LEU A 217 -24.17 -9.36 14.91
N PRO A 218 -23.08 -8.80 14.36
CA PRO A 218 -21.83 -9.53 14.29
C PRO A 218 -21.36 -9.86 15.72
N GLU A 219 -20.90 -11.10 15.93
CA GLU A 219 -20.28 -11.53 17.20
C GLU A 219 -19.18 -10.53 17.60
N GLY A 220 -19.23 -10.05 18.85
CA GLY A 220 -18.24 -9.13 19.43
C GLY A 220 -18.64 -7.64 19.54
N VAL A 221 -19.87 -7.24 19.21
CA VAL A 221 -20.32 -5.82 19.35
C VAL A 221 -20.91 -5.50 20.74
N LEU A 222 -21.09 -6.50 21.60
CA LEU A 222 -21.51 -6.35 23.00
C LEU A 222 -20.90 -7.47 23.85
N GLU A 223 -19.61 -7.39 24.16
CA GLU A 223 -19.03 -7.91 25.41
C GLU A 223 -18.38 -6.76 26.17
#